data_AF-A0A947VMV8-F1
#
_entry.id   AF-A0A947VMV8-F1
#
_cell.length_a   1.000
_cell.length_b   1.000
_cell.length_c   1.000
_cell.angle_alpha   90.00
_cell.angle_beta   90.00
_cell.angle_gamma   90.00
#
_symmetry.space_group_name_H-M   'P 1'
#
loop_
_entity.id
_entity.type
_entity.pdbx_description
1 polymer ?
#
loop_
_entity_poly.entity_id
_entity_poly.type
_entity_poly.pdbx_seq_one_letter_code
_entity_poly.pdbx_strand_id
1 'polypeptide(L)'
;MSEKKLSPEEREQEFLAHLVAEYLKYGSVDEVYRIHKYDLPISYPGFQRVLDKWGIVKAAGPNSKLSEALSFFVHLAEEQIPLETLYKRMPPSFQTSMGTLHRILSYIKEGVTRRAGTALVITPYSKSDFVLVGNDISTPRVELGKPFGSVSLPMGFSRKRDTKQKAILRVLQQEVFTKQAIEQNMPMEVITEHIDPFMFLDIADVRVSVYHLSLSKELSSSKNFSSFKLENHRFLSIGDIVNGDSDHYRVGLIETILGYQRRLEMIDKNVIANPIFEISSLNHELAALAYEY
;
A
#
# COMPACT_ATOMS: atom_id res chain seq x y z
N MET A 1 -22.84 -34.50 15.48
CA MET A 1 -22.27 -34.03 14.21
C MET A 1 -20.85 -34.58 14.13
N SER A 2 -20.56 -35.45 13.17
CA SER A 2 -19.23 -36.07 13.03
C SER A 2 -18.22 -35.02 12.57
N GLU A 3 -17.20 -34.74 13.38
CA GLU A 3 -16.01 -34.02 12.91
C GLU A 3 -15.45 -34.74 11.68
N LYS A 4 -15.46 -34.06 10.54
CA LYS A 4 -14.92 -34.59 9.29
C LYS A 4 -13.41 -34.71 9.50
N LYS A 5 -12.88 -35.93 9.62
CA LYS A 5 -11.42 -36.14 9.74
C LYS A 5 -10.76 -35.78 8.41
N LEU A 6 -10.13 -34.62 8.37
CA LEU A 6 -9.29 -34.19 7.24
C LEU A 6 -8.16 -35.18 7.01
N SER A 7 -7.84 -35.42 5.73
CA SER A 7 -6.70 -36.23 5.31
C SER A 7 -5.37 -35.58 5.73
N PRO A 8 -4.26 -36.33 5.81
CA PRO A 8 -2.95 -35.76 6.10
C PRO A 8 -2.54 -34.65 5.11
N GLU A 9 -2.86 -34.81 3.84
CA GLU A 9 -2.58 -33.83 2.78
C GLU A 9 -3.42 -32.56 2.95
N GLU A 10 -4.71 -32.70 3.29
CA GLU A 10 -5.60 -31.56 3.55
C GLU A 10 -5.11 -30.76 4.76
N ARG A 11 -4.66 -31.43 5.82
CA ARG A 11 -4.10 -30.78 7.01
C ARG A 11 -2.79 -30.04 6.71
N GLU A 12 -1.91 -30.63 5.90
CA GLU A 12 -0.69 -29.97 5.48
C GLU A 12 -1.02 -28.71 4.66
N GLN A 13 -1.93 -28.82 3.70
CA GLN A 13 -2.34 -27.69 2.88
C GLN A 13 -2.98 -26.56 3.72
N GLU A 14 -3.85 -26.89 4.68
CA GLU A 14 -4.42 -25.93 5.63
C GLU A 14 -3.34 -25.24 6.47
N PHE A 15 -2.36 -26.01 6.97
CA PHE A 15 -1.25 -25.45 7.74
C PHE A 15 -0.41 -24.49 6.89
N LEU A 16 -0.07 -24.87 5.66
CA LEU A 16 0.71 -24.01 4.76
C LEU A 16 -0.07 -22.74 4.36
N ALA A 17 -1.38 -22.86 4.11
CA ALA A 17 -2.26 -21.72 3.83
C ALA A 17 -2.34 -20.78 5.05
N HIS A 18 -2.39 -21.33 6.26
CA HIS A 18 -2.34 -20.55 7.50
C HIS A 18 -1.03 -19.77 7.62
N LEU A 19 0.13 -20.39 7.34
CA LEU A 19 1.42 -19.68 7.34
C LEU A 19 1.43 -18.50 6.36
N VAL A 20 0.87 -18.70 5.16
CA VAL A 20 0.76 -17.63 4.16
C VAL A 20 -0.16 -16.51 4.64
N ALA A 21 -1.30 -16.85 5.25
CA ALA A 21 -2.22 -15.87 5.83
C ALA A 21 -1.54 -15.03 6.92
N GLU A 22 -0.83 -15.67 7.85
CA GLU A 22 -0.08 -14.99 8.91
C GLU A 22 1.01 -14.07 8.33
N TYR A 23 1.71 -14.51 7.27
CA TYR A 23 2.67 -13.67 6.58
C TYR A 23 2.02 -12.43 5.95
N LEU A 24 0.90 -12.59 5.25
CA LEU A 24 0.19 -11.48 4.61
C LEU A 24 -0.40 -10.50 5.64
N LYS A 25 -0.80 -11.01 6.81
CA LYS A 25 -1.31 -10.23 7.94
C LYS A 25 -0.22 -9.38 8.61
N TYR A 26 0.94 -9.96 8.88
CA TYR A 26 2.00 -9.30 9.65
C TYR A 26 3.16 -8.73 8.80
N GLY A 27 3.20 -9.05 7.50
CA GLY A 27 4.07 -8.43 6.50
C GLY A 27 5.54 -8.88 6.50
N SER A 28 6.00 -9.64 7.49
CA SER A 28 7.34 -10.23 7.50
C SER A 28 7.39 -11.55 8.26
N VAL A 29 8.32 -12.44 7.89
CA VAL A 29 8.51 -13.71 8.60
C VAL A 29 9.00 -13.44 10.04
N ASP A 30 9.91 -12.47 10.23
CA ASP A 30 10.40 -12.08 11.56
C ASP A 30 9.26 -11.68 12.50
N GLU A 31 8.30 -10.89 12.00
CA GLU A 31 7.14 -10.46 12.77
C GLU A 31 6.23 -11.63 13.15
N VAL A 32 6.03 -12.58 12.22
CA VAL A 32 5.22 -13.78 12.48
C VAL A 32 5.87 -14.60 13.60
N TYR A 33 7.18 -14.87 13.51
CA TYR A 33 7.90 -15.57 14.59
C TYR A 33 7.82 -14.81 15.91
N ARG A 34 7.94 -13.47 15.90
CA ARG A 34 7.85 -12.66 17.11
C ARG A 34 6.48 -12.78 17.79
N ILE A 35 5.40 -12.67 17.03
CA ILE A 35 4.02 -12.75 17.55
C ILE A 35 3.73 -14.13 18.12
N HIS A 36 4.25 -15.18 17.48
CA HIS A 36 4.15 -16.57 17.94
C HIS A 36 5.23 -16.97 18.94
N LYS A 37 5.99 -16.02 19.51
CA LYS A 37 7.07 -16.28 20.50
C LYS A 37 8.07 -17.35 20.06
N TYR A 38 8.33 -17.40 18.76
CA TYR A 38 9.20 -18.38 18.10
C TYR A 38 8.73 -19.84 18.19
N ASP A 39 7.47 -20.07 18.55
CA ASP A 39 6.86 -21.41 18.72
C ASP A 39 6.05 -21.83 17.48
N LEU A 40 6.68 -21.74 16.30
CA LEU A 40 6.08 -22.21 15.06
C LEU A 40 6.66 -23.58 14.69
N PRO A 41 5.84 -24.56 14.28
CA PRO A 41 6.31 -25.90 13.91
C PRO A 41 6.92 -25.94 12.49
N ILE A 42 7.64 -24.87 12.13
CA ILE A 42 8.39 -24.74 10.88
C ILE A 42 9.67 -23.96 11.17
N SER A 43 10.76 -24.28 10.45
CA SER A 43 11.98 -23.50 10.52
C SER A 43 11.88 -22.22 9.69
N TYR A 44 12.66 -21.19 10.05
CA TYR A 44 12.65 -19.92 9.33
C TYR A 44 12.92 -20.08 7.81
N PRO A 45 13.93 -20.87 7.38
CA PRO A 45 14.12 -21.14 5.95
C PRO A 45 12.98 -21.95 5.33
N GLY A 46 12.36 -22.85 6.12
CA GLY A 46 11.16 -23.58 5.70
C GLY A 46 10.03 -22.65 5.34
N PHE A 47 9.71 -21.68 6.20
CA PHE A 47 8.67 -20.68 5.94
C PHE A 47 8.99 -19.87 4.68
N GLN A 48 10.24 -19.42 4.50
CA GLN A 48 10.64 -18.71 3.29
C GLN A 48 10.40 -19.52 2.01
N ARG A 49 10.67 -20.83 2.03
CA ARG A 49 10.40 -21.75 0.90
C ARG A 49 8.91 -21.96 0.66
N VAL A 50 8.10 -22.02 1.72
CA VAL A 50 6.63 -22.09 1.60
C VAL A 50 6.13 -20.88 0.82
N LEU A 51 6.53 -19.67 1.21
CA LEU A 51 6.13 -18.44 0.50
C LEU A 51 6.54 -18.45 -0.97
N ASP A 52 7.75 -18.91 -1.28
CA ASP A 52 8.25 -18.97 -2.66
C ASP A 52 7.46 -20.00 -3.49
N LYS A 53 7.19 -21.20 -2.93
CA LYS A 53 6.38 -22.24 -3.57
C LYS A 53 4.94 -21.77 -3.81
N TRP A 54 4.41 -20.98 -2.87
CA TRP A 54 3.05 -20.42 -2.92
C TRP A 54 2.92 -19.22 -3.87
N GLY A 55 4.03 -18.72 -4.42
CA GLY A 55 4.04 -17.58 -5.33
C GLY A 55 3.84 -16.22 -4.63
N ILE A 56 4.07 -16.13 -3.33
CA ILE A 56 3.88 -14.90 -2.55
C ILE A 56 5.04 -13.93 -2.77
N VAL A 57 4.72 -12.72 -3.23
CA VAL A 57 5.72 -11.66 -3.41
C VAL A 57 6.01 -11.03 -2.05
N LYS A 58 7.18 -11.38 -1.52
CA LYS A 58 7.67 -10.91 -0.22
C LYS A 58 7.75 -9.38 -0.17
N ALA A 59 7.55 -8.82 1.02
CA ALA A 59 7.63 -7.41 1.33
C ALA A 59 8.97 -6.79 0.89
N ALA A 60 8.94 -5.49 0.56
CA ALA A 60 10.10 -4.78 0.04
C ALA A 60 11.28 -4.69 1.02
N GLY A 61 11.07 -4.96 2.31
CA GLY A 61 12.08 -4.99 3.37
C GLY A 61 11.44 -4.61 4.71
N PRO A 62 12.22 -4.49 5.81
CA PRO A 62 11.76 -4.10 7.15
C PRO A 62 11.31 -2.63 7.25
N ASN A 63 10.98 -1.98 6.14
CA ASN A 63 10.57 -0.58 6.06
C ASN A 63 9.12 -0.34 6.57
N SER A 64 8.69 -1.09 7.59
CA SER A 64 7.40 -0.95 8.27
C SER A 64 7.26 0.37 9.07
N LYS A 65 8.37 1.11 9.26
CA LYS A 65 8.42 2.39 9.99
C LYS A 65 8.11 3.63 9.15
N LEU A 66 7.90 3.52 7.84
CA LEU A 66 7.58 4.74 7.07
C LEU A 66 6.16 5.23 7.29
N SER A 67 5.21 4.34 7.57
CA SER A 67 3.87 4.75 8.01
C SER A 67 3.92 5.68 9.23
N GLU A 68 4.85 5.42 10.14
CA GLU A 68 5.12 6.24 11.32
C GLU A 68 5.72 7.61 10.96
N ALA A 69 6.78 7.61 10.14
CA ALA A 69 7.39 8.85 9.69
C ALA A 69 6.44 9.70 8.83
N LEU A 70 5.66 9.08 7.93
CA LEU A 70 4.72 9.78 7.05
C LEU A 70 3.66 10.52 7.86
N SER A 71 3.09 9.85 8.87
CA SER A 71 2.14 10.54 9.73
C SER A 71 2.79 11.63 10.58
N PHE A 72 3.99 11.39 11.12
CA PHE A 72 4.71 12.44 11.82
C PHE A 72 4.81 13.70 10.96
N PHE A 73 5.06 13.54 9.65
CA PHE A 73 5.11 14.65 8.72
C PHE A 73 3.75 15.26 8.38
N VAL A 74 2.66 14.48 8.34
CA VAL A 74 1.30 15.02 8.22
C VAL A 74 1.01 15.94 9.40
N HIS A 75 1.24 15.47 10.63
CA HIS A 75 1.10 16.31 11.84
C HIS A 75 2.01 17.53 11.83
N LEU A 76 3.24 17.39 11.33
CA LEU A 76 4.17 18.50 11.20
C LEU A 76 3.64 19.57 10.22
N ALA A 77 3.03 19.13 9.11
CA ALA A 77 2.43 20.00 8.11
C ALA A 77 1.16 20.71 8.63
N GLU A 78 0.33 19.99 9.39
CA GLU A 78 -0.89 20.52 10.00
C GLU A 78 -0.60 21.50 11.16
N GLU A 79 0.27 21.12 12.10
CA GLU A 79 0.56 21.94 13.30
C GLU A 79 1.55 23.08 13.02
N GLN A 80 2.36 22.97 11.95
CA GLN A 80 3.37 23.97 11.57
C GLN A 80 4.34 24.36 12.71
N ILE A 81 4.72 23.40 13.54
CA ILE A 81 5.65 23.57 14.67
C ILE A 81 7.06 23.06 14.34
N PRO A 82 8.10 23.42 15.14
CA PRO A 82 9.42 22.82 14.96
C PRO A 82 9.39 21.29 15.07
N LEU A 83 10.17 20.62 14.22
CA LEU A 83 10.27 19.15 14.17
C LEU A 83 10.61 18.57 15.54
N GLU A 84 11.55 19.20 16.26
CA GLU A 84 11.98 18.77 17.59
C GLU A 84 10.86 18.91 18.64
N THR A 85 10.00 19.91 18.47
CA THR A 85 8.85 20.14 19.34
C THR A 85 7.82 19.05 19.15
N LEU A 86 7.48 18.73 17.90
CA LEU A 86 6.55 17.64 17.61
C LEU A 86 7.11 16.29 18.07
N TYR A 87 8.39 16.02 17.82
CA TYR A 87 9.03 14.76 18.22
C TYR A 87 8.99 14.53 19.74
N LYS A 88 9.16 15.59 20.55
CA LYS A 88 9.04 15.49 22.01
C LYS A 88 7.62 15.16 22.48
N ARG A 89 6.60 15.44 21.66
CA ARG A 89 5.18 15.11 21.93
C ARG A 89 4.83 13.69 21.50
N MET A 90 5.71 13.02 20.74
CA MET A 90 5.48 11.65 20.29
C MET A 90 5.49 10.67 21.47
N PRO A 91 4.68 9.60 21.38
CA PRO A 91 4.57 8.61 22.45
C PRO A 91 5.87 7.79 22.60
N PRO A 92 6.02 7.06 23.72
CA PRO A 92 7.08 6.06 23.86
C PRO A 92 7.01 4.93 22.83
N SER A 93 5.85 4.72 22.20
CA SER A 93 5.66 3.70 21.16
C SER A 93 6.26 4.12 19.80
N PHE A 94 6.60 5.40 19.62
CA PHE A 94 7.21 5.95 18.41
C PHE A 94 8.61 5.39 18.25
N GLN A 95 8.87 4.63 17.19
CA GLN A 95 10.13 3.91 17.01
C GLN A 95 11.08 4.52 15.98
N THR A 96 10.65 5.58 15.28
CA THR A 96 11.46 6.26 14.28
C THR A 96 12.37 7.25 14.99
N SER A 97 13.66 7.27 14.63
CA SER A 97 14.60 8.18 15.28
C SER A 97 14.50 9.60 14.72
N MET A 98 14.77 10.61 15.54
CA MET A 98 14.90 12.00 15.11
C MET A 98 15.80 12.17 13.88
N GLY A 99 16.97 11.54 13.87
CA GLY A 99 17.89 11.59 12.72
C GLY A 99 17.31 10.99 11.44
N THR A 100 16.41 10.00 11.56
CA THR A 100 15.68 9.48 10.40
C THR A 100 14.68 10.51 9.88
N LEU A 101 13.96 11.20 10.76
CA LEU A 101 13.02 12.26 10.39
C LEU A 101 13.74 13.43 9.72
N HIS A 102 14.81 13.97 10.31
CA HIS A 102 15.60 15.03 9.66
C HIS A 102 16.10 14.63 8.28
N ARG A 103 16.58 13.39 8.12
CA ARG A 103 17.05 12.89 6.83
C ARG A 103 15.92 12.84 5.79
N ILE A 104 14.73 12.36 6.18
CA ILE A 104 13.57 12.34 5.26
C ILE A 104 13.18 13.78 4.91
N LEU A 105 13.11 14.69 5.89
CA LEU A 105 12.80 16.09 5.64
C LEU A 105 13.83 16.76 4.71
N SER A 106 15.14 16.51 4.91
CA SER A 106 16.20 16.99 4.01
C SER A 106 15.98 16.50 2.58
N TYR A 107 15.65 15.23 2.40
CA TYR A 107 15.35 14.68 1.08
C TYR A 107 14.11 15.30 0.44
N ILE A 108 13.06 15.61 1.22
CA ILE A 108 11.89 16.35 0.73
C ILE A 108 12.33 17.74 0.24
N LYS A 109 13.13 18.47 1.02
CA LYS A 109 13.65 19.80 0.64
C LYS A 109 14.52 19.76 -0.62
N GLU A 110 15.36 18.73 -0.76
CA GLU A 110 16.24 18.53 -1.90
C GLU A 110 15.51 17.96 -3.13
N GLY A 111 14.24 17.57 -3.01
CA GLY A 111 13.48 16.90 -4.09
C GLY A 111 14.02 15.50 -4.43
N VAL A 112 14.65 14.82 -3.46
CA VAL A 112 15.32 13.52 -3.66
C VAL A 112 14.45 12.38 -3.15
N THR A 113 14.22 11.36 -3.98
CA THR A 113 13.55 10.12 -3.55
C THR A 113 14.53 8.96 -3.39
N ARG A 114 14.50 8.33 -2.22
CA ARG A 114 15.36 7.19 -1.88
C ARG A 114 14.63 5.86 -1.96
N ARG A 115 13.33 5.85 -1.73
CA ARG A 115 12.49 4.64 -1.68
C ARG A 115 11.58 4.56 -2.89
N ALA A 116 11.04 3.36 -3.12
CA ALA A 116 10.09 3.09 -4.18
C ALA A 116 8.78 2.57 -3.59
N GLY A 117 7.67 3.01 -4.18
CA GLY A 117 6.32 2.56 -3.87
C GLY A 117 5.58 2.16 -5.14
N THR A 118 4.45 1.51 -4.96
CA THR A 118 3.53 1.14 -6.04
C THR A 118 2.12 1.36 -5.58
N ALA A 119 1.33 2.06 -6.40
CA ALA A 119 -0.09 2.28 -6.20
C ALA A 119 -0.87 1.77 -7.42
N LEU A 120 -2.08 1.29 -7.19
CA LEU A 120 -2.96 0.75 -8.23
C LEU A 120 -4.25 1.55 -8.27
N VAL A 121 -4.53 2.15 -9.43
CA VAL A 121 -5.87 2.58 -9.80
C VAL A 121 -6.55 1.38 -10.46
N ILE A 122 -7.54 0.80 -9.78
CA ILE A 122 -8.24 -0.38 -10.28
C ILE A 122 -9.67 0.03 -10.64
N THR A 123 -10.07 -0.15 -11.89
CA THR A 123 -11.41 0.20 -12.38
C THR A 123 -12.25 -1.06 -12.63
N PRO A 124 -13.56 -1.02 -12.40
CA PRO A 124 -14.45 -2.13 -12.75
C PRO A 124 -14.64 -2.22 -14.27
N TYR A 125 -15.17 -3.37 -14.71
CA TYR A 125 -15.48 -3.63 -16.11
C TYR A 125 -16.37 -2.53 -16.70
N SER A 126 -15.92 -1.94 -17.81
CA SER A 126 -16.64 -0.92 -18.59
C SER A 126 -17.02 0.36 -17.82
N LYS A 127 -16.33 0.69 -16.72
CA LYS A 127 -16.57 1.90 -15.93
C LYS A 127 -15.25 2.54 -15.49
N SER A 128 -14.62 3.30 -16.38
CA SER A 128 -13.33 3.95 -16.13
C SER A 128 -13.42 5.13 -15.15
N ASP A 129 -14.62 5.64 -14.90
CA ASP A 129 -14.91 6.73 -13.96
C ASP A 129 -15.03 6.28 -12.50
N PHE A 130 -14.90 4.98 -12.22
CA PHE A 130 -14.95 4.40 -10.89
C PHE A 130 -13.63 3.75 -10.52
N VAL A 131 -13.19 3.94 -9.27
CA VAL A 131 -11.93 3.40 -8.75
C VAL A 131 -12.15 2.60 -7.48
N LEU A 132 -11.48 1.45 -7.38
CA LEU A 132 -11.49 0.60 -6.19
C LEU A 132 -10.75 1.29 -5.05
N VAL A 133 -11.45 1.45 -3.94
CA VAL A 133 -10.90 1.95 -2.68
C VAL A 133 -11.25 1.00 -1.54
N GLY A 134 -10.52 1.10 -0.44
CA GLY A 134 -10.86 0.46 0.83
C GLY A 134 -10.54 1.39 2.00
N ASN A 135 -11.04 1.06 3.18
CA ASN A 135 -10.72 1.75 4.42
C ASN A 135 -9.45 1.12 5.03
N ASP A 136 -8.41 1.92 5.29
CA ASP A 136 -7.18 1.45 5.93
C ASP A 136 -7.46 1.09 7.40
N ILE A 137 -7.36 -0.20 7.70
CA ILE A 137 -7.50 -0.77 9.05
C ILE A 137 -6.17 -1.23 9.62
N SER A 138 -5.05 -1.00 8.90
CA SER A 138 -3.73 -1.32 9.43
C SER A 138 -3.57 -0.64 10.78
N THR A 139 -3.10 -1.41 11.77
CA THR A 139 -3.28 -1.14 13.19
C THR A 139 -3.06 0.35 13.48
N PRO A 140 -4.10 1.06 13.98
CA PRO A 140 -3.99 2.48 14.23
C PRO A 140 -2.93 2.65 15.30
N ARG A 141 -1.81 3.24 14.90
CA ARG A 141 -0.98 3.92 15.87
C ARG A 141 -1.54 5.34 15.90
N VAL A 142 -2.55 5.55 16.73
CA VAL A 142 -3.27 6.84 16.91
C VAL A 142 -2.27 7.96 17.21
N GLU A 143 -1.20 7.60 17.90
CA GLU A 143 -0.07 8.44 18.25
C GLU A 143 0.88 8.75 17.05
N LEU A 144 0.59 8.14 15.90
CA LEU A 144 1.22 8.27 14.59
C LEU A 144 0.16 8.54 13.53
N GLY A 145 -0.86 9.35 13.85
CA GLY A 145 -1.71 10.14 12.93
C GLY A 145 -2.11 9.54 11.59
N LYS A 146 -2.24 8.22 11.49
CA LYS A 146 -3.08 7.62 10.47
C LYS A 146 -4.51 7.82 10.93
N PRO A 147 -5.38 8.50 10.16
CA PRO A 147 -6.80 8.44 10.42
C PRO A 147 -7.19 6.97 10.24
N PHE A 148 -7.49 6.29 11.34
CA PHE A 148 -8.02 4.93 11.31
C PHE A 148 -9.27 4.93 10.42
N GLY A 149 -9.34 4.00 9.47
CA GLY A 149 -10.44 3.95 8.52
C GLY A 149 -10.37 4.99 7.40
N SER A 150 -9.25 5.68 7.20
CA SER A 150 -9.05 6.54 6.02
C SER A 150 -9.26 5.76 4.73
N VAL A 151 -9.90 6.39 3.74
CA VAL A 151 -10.08 5.79 2.43
C VAL A 151 -8.73 5.82 1.70
N SER A 152 -8.34 4.67 1.14
CA SER A 152 -7.06 4.46 0.47
C SER A 152 -7.27 3.71 -0.84
N LEU A 153 -6.42 4.00 -1.82
CA LEU A 153 -6.16 3.11 -2.95
C LEU A 153 -5.30 1.92 -2.49
N PRO A 154 -5.35 0.77 -3.17
CA PRO A 154 -4.36 -0.29 -2.98
C PRO A 154 -2.96 0.23 -3.29
N MET A 155 -2.08 0.25 -2.29
CA MET A 155 -0.73 0.79 -2.44
C MET A 155 0.25 0.23 -1.41
N GLY A 156 1.52 0.05 -1.79
CA GLY A 156 2.53 -0.46 -0.88
C GLY A 156 3.96 -0.17 -1.32
N PHE A 157 4.91 -0.58 -0.47
CA PHE A 157 6.34 -0.44 -0.79
C PHE A 157 6.79 -1.41 -1.86
N SER A 158 7.76 -0.94 -2.65
CA SER A 158 8.40 -1.70 -3.69
C SER A 158 9.91 -1.66 -3.58
N ARG A 159 10.58 -2.68 -4.12
CA ARG A 159 12.04 -2.66 -4.25
C ARG A 159 12.38 -2.03 -5.59
N LYS A 160 13.42 -1.19 -5.62
CA LYS A 160 13.89 -0.56 -6.88
C LYS A 160 14.25 -1.58 -7.98
N ARG A 161 14.60 -2.81 -7.58
CA ARG A 161 14.95 -3.92 -8.47
C ARG A 161 13.79 -4.85 -8.83
N ASP A 162 12.60 -4.63 -8.26
CA ASP A 162 11.45 -5.45 -8.63
C ASP A 162 11.04 -5.15 -10.07
N THR A 163 10.58 -6.19 -10.77
CA THR A 163 9.86 -5.98 -12.03
C THR A 163 8.52 -5.31 -11.74
N LYS A 164 7.98 -4.59 -12.73
CA LYS A 164 6.67 -3.91 -12.61
C LYS A 164 5.57 -4.90 -12.20
N GLN A 165 5.57 -6.08 -12.83
CA GLN A 165 4.64 -7.16 -12.55
C GLN A 165 4.75 -7.66 -11.10
N LYS A 166 5.97 -7.81 -10.56
CA LYS A 166 6.15 -8.21 -9.16
C LYS A 166 5.66 -7.14 -8.19
N ALA A 167 5.89 -5.86 -8.51
CA ALA A 167 5.43 -4.75 -7.70
C ALA A 167 3.89 -4.67 -7.65
N ILE A 168 3.24 -4.82 -8.81
CA ILE A 168 1.77 -4.90 -8.91
C ILE A 168 1.23 -6.13 -8.18
N LEU A 169 1.80 -7.31 -8.43
CA LEU A 169 1.37 -8.57 -7.81
C LEU A 169 1.45 -8.49 -6.29
N ARG A 170 2.48 -7.86 -5.73
CA ARG A 170 2.59 -7.64 -4.29
C ARG A 170 1.40 -6.87 -3.74
N VAL A 171 1.03 -5.75 -4.36
CA VAL A 171 -0.10 -4.92 -3.90
C VAL A 171 -1.40 -5.70 -4.04
N LEU A 172 -1.61 -6.39 -5.18
CA LEU A 172 -2.78 -7.23 -5.39
C LEU A 172 -2.90 -8.32 -4.31
N GLN A 173 -1.83 -9.07 -4.02
CA GLN A 173 -1.84 -10.14 -3.00
C GLN A 173 -2.09 -9.60 -1.58
N GLN A 174 -1.64 -8.39 -1.27
CA GLN A 174 -1.74 -7.84 0.10
C GLN A 174 -3.01 -7.03 0.37
N GLU A 175 -3.55 -6.37 -0.65
CA GLU A 175 -4.58 -5.34 -0.46
C GLU A 175 -5.86 -5.54 -1.28
N VAL A 176 -5.88 -6.50 -2.23
CA VAL A 176 -7.04 -6.71 -3.11
C VAL A 176 -7.51 -8.17 -3.12
N PHE A 177 -6.61 -9.12 -3.33
CA PHE A 177 -6.92 -10.54 -3.55
C PHE A 177 -6.24 -11.44 -2.50
N THR A 178 -6.21 -11.01 -1.23
CA THR A 178 -5.49 -11.74 -0.17
C THR A 178 -6.01 -13.16 0.05
N LYS A 179 -7.33 -13.35 0.05
CA LYS A 179 -7.94 -14.67 0.14
C LYS A 179 -7.50 -15.53 -1.04
N GLN A 180 -7.50 -14.99 -2.25
CA GLN A 180 -7.08 -15.73 -3.43
C GLN A 180 -5.58 -16.08 -3.42
N ALA A 181 -4.75 -15.18 -2.85
CA ALA A 181 -3.35 -15.46 -2.61
C ALA A 181 -3.15 -16.63 -1.64
N ILE A 182 -3.95 -16.69 -0.57
CA ILE A 182 -3.94 -17.80 0.39
C ILE A 182 -4.42 -19.10 -0.28
N GLU A 183 -5.46 -19.04 -1.13
CA GLU A 183 -6.04 -20.19 -1.83
C GLU A 183 -5.26 -20.64 -3.08
N GLN A 184 -4.14 -19.97 -3.43
CA GLN A 184 -3.36 -20.21 -4.65
C GLN A 184 -4.15 -20.07 -5.97
N ASN A 185 -5.18 -19.23 -5.99
CA ASN A 185 -6.02 -18.98 -7.17
C ASN A 185 -5.95 -17.51 -7.61
N MET A 186 -4.75 -16.90 -7.52
CA MET A 186 -4.52 -15.51 -7.90
C MET A 186 -4.88 -15.26 -9.38
N PRO A 187 -5.69 -14.22 -9.68
CA PRO A 187 -6.05 -13.87 -11.06
C PRO A 187 -4.89 -13.15 -11.76
N MET A 188 -3.98 -13.94 -12.33
CA MET A 188 -2.76 -13.43 -12.97
C MET A 188 -3.05 -12.63 -14.24
N GLU A 189 -4.18 -12.89 -14.90
CA GLU A 189 -4.67 -12.21 -16.10
C GLU A 189 -4.92 -10.70 -15.89
N VAL A 190 -5.07 -10.25 -14.64
CA VAL A 190 -5.17 -8.81 -14.32
C VAL A 190 -3.86 -8.08 -14.59
N ILE A 191 -2.72 -8.77 -14.54
CA ILE A 191 -1.39 -8.19 -14.73
C ILE A 191 -0.95 -8.41 -16.18
N THR A 192 -1.14 -7.41 -17.03
CA THR A 192 -0.74 -7.49 -18.44
C THR A 192 0.78 -7.36 -18.62
N GLU A 193 1.32 -7.94 -19.70
CA GLU A 193 2.78 -7.95 -19.95
C GLU A 193 3.35 -6.54 -20.18
N HIS A 194 2.59 -5.67 -20.85
CA HIS A 194 3.00 -4.31 -21.25
C HIS A 194 2.39 -3.23 -20.36
N ILE A 195 2.47 -3.41 -19.04
CA ILE A 195 1.97 -2.41 -18.11
C ILE A 195 3.05 -1.40 -17.71
N ASP A 196 2.79 -0.14 -18.04
CA ASP A 196 3.62 1.00 -17.69
C ASP A 196 2.93 1.89 -16.66
N PRO A 197 3.70 2.52 -15.76
CA PRO A 197 3.13 3.50 -14.86
C PRO A 197 2.66 4.70 -15.66
N PHE A 198 1.46 5.18 -15.39
CA PHE A 198 0.95 6.40 -16.01
C PHE A 198 1.29 7.65 -15.21
N MET A 199 1.74 7.46 -13.97
CA MET A 199 2.09 8.54 -13.08
C MET A 199 3.19 8.09 -12.13
N PHE A 200 4.05 9.03 -11.76
CA PHE A 200 4.96 8.95 -10.64
C PHE A 200 4.58 10.04 -9.64
N LEU A 201 4.33 9.64 -8.40
CA LEU A 201 3.99 10.55 -7.31
C LEU A 201 5.06 10.47 -6.22
N ASP A 202 5.68 11.60 -5.91
CA ASP A 202 6.66 11.68 -4.84
C ASP A 202 5.96 12.03 -3.51
N ILE A 203 5.96 11.07 -2.57
CA ILE A 203 5.39 11.19 -1.22
C ILE A 203 6.49 10.97 -0.20
N ALA A 204 6.76 11.98 0.63
CA ALA A 204 7.96 12.10 1.43
C ALA A 204 9.22 11.83 0.57
N ASP A 205 10.04 10.84 0.94
CA ASP A 205 11.23 10.40 0.19
C ASP A 205 10.95 9.15 -0.69
N VAL A 206 9.69 8.86 -1.00
CA VAL A 206 9.25 7.70 -1.78
C VAL A 206 8.76 8.14 -3.14
N ARG A 207 9.32 7.55 -4.19
CA ARG A 207 8.73 7.62 -5.53
C ARG A 207 7.73 6.50 -5.72
N VAL A 208 6.45 6.85 -5.85
CA VAL A 208 5.36 5.90 -6.06
C VAL A 208 5.07 5.79 -7.55
N SER A 209 5.28 4.61 -8.13
CA SER A 209 4.84 4.29 -9.49
C SER A 209 3.36 3.91 -9.46
N VAL A 210 2.53 4.62 -10.22
CA VAL A 210 1.08 4.40 -10.25
C VAL A 210 0.68 3.70 -11.55
N TYR A 211 -0.03 2.58 -11.42
CA TYR A 211 -0.51 1.76 -12.54
C TYR A 211 -2.03 1.76 -12.60
N HIS A 212 -2.58 1.58 -13.80
CA HIS A 212 -4.02 1.39 -14.01
C HIS A 212 -4.29 -0.06 -14.40
N LEU A 213 -5.24 -0.69 -13.70
CA LEU A 213 -5.73 -2.03 -13.99
C LEU A 213 -7.24 -1.96 -14.24
N SER A 214 -7.71 -2.58 -15.31
CA SER A 214 -9.14 -2.75 -15.57
C SER A 214 -9.53 -4.19 -15.27
N LEU A 215 -10.51 -4.39 -14.40
CA LEU A 215 -10.97 -5.72 -14.03
C LEU A 215 -11.94 -6.28 -15.08
N SER A 216 -11.95 -7.61 -15.20
CA SER A 216 -13.01 -8.32 -15.92
C SER A 216 -14.33 -8.20 -15.16
N LYS A 217 -15.43 -8.58 -15.82
CA LYS A 217 -16.77 -8.56 -15.23
C LYS A 217 -16.84 -9.46 -13.98
N GLU A 218 -16.19 -10.62 -14.04
CA GLU A 218 -16.16 -11.61 -12.96
C GLU A 218 -15.41 -11.07 -11.74
N LEU A 219 -14.29 -10.38 -11.96
CA LEU A 219 -13.43 -9.84 -10.90
C LEU A 219 -13.96 -8.54 -10.29
N SER A 220 -14.85 -7.83 -10.98
CA SER A 220 -15.42 -6.55 -10.53
C SER A 220 -16.40 -6.67 -9.34
N SER A 221 -16.70 -7.87 -8.85
CA SER A 221 -17.55 -8.05 -7.67
C SER A 221 -16.79 -7.78 -6.37
N SER A 222 -17.40 -7.05 -5.43
CA SER A 222 -16.83 -6.80 -4.10
C SER A 222 -16.52 -8.07 -3.30
N LYS A 223 -17.20 -9.19 -3.61
CA LYS A 223 -16.96 -10.50 -2.99
C LYS A 223 -15.57 -11.08 -3.29
N ASN A 224 -14.92 -10.60 -4.35
CA ASN A 224 -13.57 -11.03 -4.69
C ASN A 224 -12.51 -10.29 -3.88
N PHE A 225 -12.86 -9.17 -3.23
CA PHE A 225 -11.87 -8.35 -2.56
C PHE A 225 -11.69 -8.78 -1.12
N SER A 226 -10.43 -8.88 -0.70
CA SER A 226 -10.06 -9.27 0.65
C SER A 226 -8.66 -8.75 0.98
N SER A 227 -8.47 -8.31 2.21
CA SER A 227 -7.19 -7.86 2.74
C SER A 227 -7.19 -7.91 4.27
N PHE A 228 -6.00 -8.02 4.86
CA PHE A 228 -5.79 -7.77 6.29
C PHE A 228 -5.49 -6.28 6.61
N LYS A 229 -5.36 -5.44 5.58
CA LYS A 229 -4.95 -4.04 5.68
C LYS A 229 -6.04 -3.07 5.24
N LEU A 230 -6.90 -3.49 4.31
CA LEU A 230 -8.02 -2.73 3.81
C LEU A 230 -9.33 -3.48 4.07
N GLU A 231 -10.36 -2.76 4.51
CA GLU A 231 -11.73 -3.28 4.64
C GLU A 231 -12.72 -2.47 3.78
N ASN A 232 -13.95 -2.98 3.67
CA ASN A 232 -15.05 -2.29 2.98
C ASN A 232 -14.72 -1.85 1.55
N HIS A 233 -14.05 -2.74 0.81
CA HIS A 233 -13.70 -2.53 -0.60
C HIS A 233 -14.93 -2.16 -1.42
N ARG A 234 -14.84 -1.03 -2.13
CA ARG A 234 -15.92 -0.52 -2.96
C ARG A 234 -15.37 0.32 -4.09
N PHE A 235 -16.18 0.46 -5.13
CA PHE A 235 -15.89 1.40 -6.21
C PHE A 235 -16.53 2.75 -5.88
N LEU A 236 -15.72 3.81 -5.88
CA LEU A 236 -16.19 5.19 -5.79
C LEU A 236 -15.97 5.89 -7.13
N SER A 237 -16.86 6.81 -7.48
CA SER A 237 -16.65 7.62 -8.67
C SER A 237 -15.51 8.61 -8.44
N ILE A 238 -14.78 8.96 -9.50
CA ILE A 238 -13.75 10.01 -9.45
C ILE A 238 -14.33 11.32 -8.91
N GLY A 239 -15.56 11.66 -9.32
CA GLY A 239 -16.25 12.86 -8.86
C GLY A 239 -16.54 12.86 -7.35
N ASP A 240 -16.96 11.72 -6.78
CA ASP A 240 -17.20 11.60 -5.34
C ASP A 240 -15.91 11.74 -4.52
N ILE A 241 -14.80 11.25 -5.07
CA ILE A 241 -13.49 11.37 -4.42
C ILE A 241 -12.99 12.81 -4.48
N VAL A 242 -13.04 13.46 -5.65
CA VAL A 242 -12.49 14.81 -5.82
C VAL A 242 -13.30 15.86 -5.04
N ASN A 243 -14.62 15.69 -4.94
CA ASN A 243 -15.51 16.60 -4.21
C ASN A 243 -15.78 16.18 -2.76
N GLY A 244 -15.20 15.06 -2.32
CA GLY A 244 -15.37 14.52 -0.99
C GLY A 244 -14.55 15.26 0.06
N ASP A 245 -14.74 14.86 1.32
CA ASP A 245 -13.93 15.36 2.44
C ASP A 245 -12.54 14.73 2.42
N SER A 246 -11.54 15.54 2.10
CA SER A 246 -10.14 15.13 1.96
C SER A 246 -9.52 14.64 3.27
N ASP A 247 -10.04 15.08 4.41
CA ASP A 247 -9.46 14.79 5.73
C ASP A 247 -9.58 13.30 6.11
N HIS A 248 -10.47 12.59 5.40
CA HIS A 248 -10.66 11.15 5.55
C HIS A 248 -9.87 10.33 4.52
N TYR A 249 -9.05 10.95 3.68
CA TYR A 249 -8.29 10.25 2.64
C TYR A 249 -6.84 10.07 3.03
N ARG A 250 -6.29 8.91 2.64
CA ARG A 250 -4.87 8.65 2.80
C ARG A 250 -4.07 9.56 1.86
N VAL A 251 -2.95 10.10 2.36
CA VAL A 251 -1.99 10.90 1.58
C VAL A 251 -1.70 10.27 0.22
N GLY A 252 -1.76 11.08 -0.83
CA GLY A 252 -1.51 10.68 -2.22
C GLY A 252 -2.74 10.15 -2.96
N LEU A 253 -3.87 9.91 -2.28
CA LEU A 253 -5.10 9.44 -2.95
C LEU A 253 -5.63 10.51 -3.91
N ILE A 254 -5.81 11.75 -3.46
CA ILE A 254 -6.37 12.83 -4.28
C ILE A 254 -5.48 13.11 -5.49
N GLU A 255 -4.17 13.25 -5.29
CA GLU A 255 -3.22 13.51 -6.38
C GLU A 255 -3.22 12.37 -7.41
N THR A 256 -3.33 11.13 -6.95
CA THR A 256 -3.42 9.95 -7.82
C THR A 256 -4.70 9.97 -8.67
N ILE A 257 -5.83 10.31 -8.06
CA ILE A 257 -7.13 10.35 -8.75
C ILE A 257 -7.18 11.51 -9.75
N LEU A 258 -6.67 12.69 -9.41
CA LEU A 258 -6.53 13.82 -10.34
C LEU A 258 -5.56 13.49 -11.49
N GLY A 259 -4.46 12.79 -11.20
CA GLY A 259 -3.56 12.25 -12.22
C GLY A 259 -4.26 11.28 -13.16
N TYR A 260 -5.11 10.39 -12.62
CA TYR A 260 -5.88 9.45 -13.41
C TYR A 260 -6.96 10.12 -14.25
N GLN A 261 -7.66 11.13 -13.71
CA GLN A 261 -8.61 11.95 -14.47
C GLN A 261 -7.94 12.62 -15.67
N ARG A 262 -6.78 13.25 -15.48
CA ARG A 262 -5.98 13.83 -16.57
C ARG A 262 -5.58 12.78 -17.61
N ARG A 263 -5.24 11.57 -17.17
CA ARG A 263 -4.95 10.46 -18.09
C ARG A 263 -6.16 10.11 -18.95
N LEU A 264 -7.36 10.01 -18.36
CA LEU A 264 -8.59 9.72 -19.12
C LEU A 264 -8.83 10.80 -20.18
N GLU A 265 -8.68 12.08 -19.82
CA GLU A 265 -8.80 13.18 -20.77
C GLU A 265 -7.78 13.13 -21.91
N MET A 266 -6.53 12.69 -21.64
CA MET A 266 -5.50 12.51 -22.68
C MET A 266 -5.86 11.37 -23.63
N ILE A 267 -6.40 10.27 -23.11
CA ILE A 267 -6.87 9.13 -23.90
C ILE A 267 -8.02 9.55 -24.80
N ASP A 268 -9.01 10.28 -24.27
CA ASP A 268 -10.15 10.78 -25.03
C ASP A 268 -9.73 11.74 -26.16
N LYS A 269 -8.66 12.50 -25.93
CA LYS A 269 -8.08 13.42 -26.91
C LYS A 269 -7.08 12.75 -27.88
N ASN A 270 -6.87 11.43 -27.78
CA ASN A 270 -5.87 10.66 -28.56
C ASN A 270 -4.44 11.23 -28.48
N VAL A 271 -4.05 11.76 -27.31
CA VAL A 271 -2.70 12.29 -27.07
C VAL A 271 -1.81 11.18 -26.51
N ILE A 272 -0.56 11.09 -26.96
CA ILE A 272 0.44 10.18 -26.39
C ILE A 272 0.65 10.56 -24.92
N ALA A 273 0.17 9.72 -24.01
CA ALA A 273 0.27 9.94 -22.58
C ALA A 273 1.66 9.52 -22.06
N ASN A 274 2.58 10.47 -21.97
CA ASN A 274 3.78 10.29 -21.15
C ASN A 274 3.37 10.16 -19.67
N PRO A 275 4.15 9.44 -18.84
CA PRO A 275 3.88 9.37 -17.41
C PRO A 275 3.85 10.77 -16.78
N ILE A 276 2.82 11.05 -16.00
CA ILE A 276 2.66 12.30 -15.25
C ILE A 276 3.61 12.26 -14.05
N PHE A 277 4.35 13.33 -13.78
CA PHE A 277 5.19 13.44 -12.58
C PHE A 277 4.58 14.49 -11.65
N GLU A 278 4.30 14.10 -10.41
CA GLU A 278 3.76 15.00 -9.39
C GLU A 278 4.51 14.86 -8.07
N ILE A 279 4.53 15.96 -7.33
CA ILE A 279 4.98 16.01 -5.94
C ILE A 279 3.71 16.14 -5.09
N SER A 280 3.60 15.35 -4.02
CA SER A 280 2.42 15.41 -3.16
C SER A 280 2.26 16.77 -2.48
N SER A 281 1.00 17.12 -2.19
CA SER A 281 0.64 18.30 -1.37
C SER A 281 1.43 18.35 -0.06
N LEU A 282 1.50 17.22 0.63
CA LEU A 282 2.32 17.05 1.84
C LEU A 282 3.79 17.47 1.64
N ASN A 283 4.42 17.06 0.54
CA ASN A 283 5.81 17.45 0.26
C ASN A 283 5.94 18.97 0.04
N HIS A 284 4.97 19.59 -0.63
CA HIS A 284 4.95 21.04 -0.83
C HIS A 284 4.82 21.79 0.50
N GLU A 285 3.93 21.37 1.39
CA GLU A 285 3.74 21.95 2.71
C GLU A 285 5.00 21.83 3.58
N LEU A 286 5.60 20.64 3.62
CA LEU A 286 6.84 20.38 4.37
C LEU A 286 8.03 21.16 3.83
N ALA A 287 8.10 21.37 2.51
CA ALA A 287 9.12 22.21 1.89
C ALA A 287 8.92 23.70 2.20
N ALA A 288 7.68 24.15 2.42
CA ALA A 288 7.38 25.54 2.79
C ALA A 288 7.73 25.85 4.25
N LEU A 289 7.47 24.91 5.18
CA LEU A 289 7.84 25.02 6.60
C LEU A 289 9.35 25.20 6.84
N ALA A 290 10.15 24.84 5.85
CA ALA A 290 11.60 24.82 5.91
C ALA A 290 12.27 26.19 5.80
N TYR A 291 11.55 27.24 5.39
CA TYR A 291 12.12 28.58 5.23
C TYR A 291 12.22 29.38 6.55
N GLU A 292 11.70 28.83 7.65
CA GLU A 292 11.75 29.46 8.98
C GLU A 292 12.85 28.88 9.91
N TYR A 293 13.75 28.02 9.39
CA TYR A 293 14.89 27.45 10.13
C TYR A 293 16.22 27.57 9.38
#